data_AF-A0A2V7YXE5-F1
#
_entry.id   AF-A0A2V7YXE5-F1
#
_cell.length_a   1.000
_cell.length_b   1.000
_cell.length_c   1.000
_cell.angle_alpha   90.00
_cell.angle_beta   90.00
_cell.angle_gamma   90.00
#
_symmetry.space_group_name_H-M   'P 1'
#
loop_
_entity.id
_entity.type
_entity.pdbx_description
1 polymer ?
#
loop_
_entity_poly.entity_id
_entity_poly.type
_entity_poly.pdbx_seq_one_letter_code
_entity_poly.pdbx_strand_id
1 'polypeptide(L)'
;DRARPCFGALFEERLSEKDAKSLTPLNTDEKRKLDRLDGALRKVVDVLAVPEGAAYSPDEVSHLVYDPFPAHLSLKLPAAPQAMEGFLTAEDGSLSVQSPGLWEALRSLEGRWLAPDPVLFYVESAQREGEGSLDLDAFLAKPRHFTPAHLLPSAGEVRAEVVSRLKPAPLYRAAWKIRPDDETPFHWEEDR
;
A
#
# COMPACT_ATOMS: atom_id res chain seq x y z
N ASP A 1 -10.96 -26.35 -9.11
CA ASP A 1 -9.95 -26.69 -8.09
C ASP A 1 -8.50 -26.67 -8.61
N ARG A 2 -8.15 -25.73 -9.51
CA ARG A 2 -6.78 -25.58 -10.08
C ARG A 2 -6.06 -24.34 -9.57
N ALA A 3 -6.67 -23.60 -8.64
CA ALA A 3 -6.09 -22.38 -8.09
C ALA A 3 -4.82 -22.68 -7.29
N ARG A 4 -4.83 -23.73 -6.44
CA ARG A 4 -3.65 -24.12 -5.64
C ARG A 4 -2.41 -24.41 -6.49
N PRO A 5 -2.44 -25.33 -7.49
CA PRO A 5 -1.25 -25.57 -8.31
C PRO A 5 -0.83 -24.34 -9.12
N CYS A 6 -1.77 -23.53 -9.62
CA CYS A 6 -1.42 -22.33 -10.39
C CYS A 6 -0.75 -21.24 -9.54
N PHE A 7 -1.36 -20.84 -8.42
CA PHE A 7 -0.77 -19.83 -7.54
C PHE A 7 0.42 -20.36 -6.76
N GLY A 8 0.45 -21.65 -6.44
CA GLY A 8 1.60 -22.29 -5.83
C GLY A 8 2.83 -22.23 -6.74
N ALA A 9 2.67 -22.52 -8.03
CA ALA A 9 3.75 -22.37 -9.01
C ALA A 9 4.16 -20.91 -9.23
N LEU A 10 3.20 -19.97 -9.21
CA LEU A 10 3.47 -18.53 -9.34
C LEU A 10 4.33 -17.99 -8.19
N PHE A 11 4.18 -18.56 -7.00
CA PHE A 11 4.86 -18.11 -5.78
C PHE A 11 5.85 -19.15 -5.23
N GLU A 12 6.31 -20.08 -6.06
CA GLU A 12 7.11 -21.23 -5.64
C GLU A 12 8.35 -20.84 -4.83
N GLU A 13 9.04 -19.77 -5.23
CA GLU A 13 10.23 -19.23 -4.58
C GLU A 13 10.01 -18.74 -3.14
N ARG A 14 8.74 -18.58 -2.72
CA ARG A 14 8.35 -18.05 -1.41
C ARG A 14 7.60 -19.07 -0.54
N LEU A 15 7.26 -20.23 -1.10
CA LEU A 15 6.63 -21.31 -0.36
C LEU A 15 7.63 -22.04 0.52
N SER A 16 7.13 -22.74 1.54
CA SER A 16 7.93 -23.73 2.25
C SER A 16 8.25 -24.90 1.31
N GLU A 17 9.40 -25.56 1.51
CA GLU A 17 9.79 -26.75 0.73
C GLU A 17 8.70 -27.84 0.75
N LYS A 18 7.99 -27.97 1.88
CA LYS A 18 6.87 -28.91 2.04
C LYS A 18 5.69 -28.54 1.12
N ASP A 19 5.32 -27.26 1.08
CA ASP A 19 4.19 -26.81 0.29
C ASP A 19 4.50 -26.88 -1.19
N ALA A 20 5.70 -26.48 -1.61
CA ALA A 20 6.17 -26.59 -3.00
C ALA A 20 6.11 -28.04 -3.51
N LYS A 21 6.59 -29.02 -2.72
CA LYS A 21 6.53 -30.45 -3.07
C LYS A 21 5.12 -31.04 -3.12
N SER A 22 4.15 -30.40 -2.46
CA SER A 22 2.76 -30.85 -2.42
C SER A 22 1.94 -30.43 -3.65
N LEU A 23 2.51 -29.59 -4.53
CA LEU A 23 1.79 -29.04 -5.68
C LEU A 23 1.62 -30.09 -6.79
N THR A 24 0.38 -30.22 -7.26
CA THR A 24 0.09 -31.00 -8.47
C THR A 24 0.72 -30.31 -9.69
N PRO A 25 1.33 -31.07 -10.62
CA PRO A 25 1.90 -30.49 -11.84
C PRO A 25 0.90 -29.66 -12.66
N LEU A 26 1.41 -28.62 -13.30
CA LEU A 26 0.67 -27.79 -14.25
C LEU A 26 0.57 -28.50 -15.61
N ASN A 27 -0.55 -28.30 -16.29
CA ASN A 27 -0.66 -28.66 -17.70
C ASN A 27 -0.05 -27.59 -18.61
N THR A 28 0.09 -27.89 -19.90
CA THR A 28 0.74 -27.00 -20.88
C THR A 28 0.04 -25.64 -21.04
N ASP A 29 -1.28 -25.59 -20.95
CA ASP A 29 -2.05 -24.34 -21.08
C ASP A 29 -1.90 -23.46 -19.83
N GLU A 30 -1.98 -24.07 -18.65
CA GLU A 30 -1.75 -23.40 -17.36
C GLU A 30 -0.35 -22.80 -17.29
N LYS A 31 0.66 -23.59 -17.64
CA LYS A 31 2.06 -23.12 -17.68
C LYS A 31 2.21 -21.91 -18.58
N ARG A 32 1.71 -21.98 -19.82
CA ARG A 32 1.76 -20.86 -20.77
C ARG A 32 1.08 -19.59 -20.24
N LYS A 33 -0.05 -19.72 -19.54
CA LYS A 33 -0.75 -18.58 -18.94
C LYS A 33 0.03 -17.99 -17.77
N LEU A 34 0.60 -18.86 -16.93
CA LEU A 34 1.40 -18.45 -15.78
C LEU A 34 2.71 -17.78 -16.22
N ASP A 35 3.41 -18.30 -17.22
CA ASP A 35 4.63 -17.67 -17.76
C ASP A 35 4.37 -16.23 -18.23
N ARG A 36 3.20 -16.00 -18.86
CA ARG A 36 2.78 -14.64 -19.28
C ARG A 36 2.44 -13.75 -18.09
N LEU A 37 1.80 -14.30 -17.06
CA LEU A 37 1.44 -13.57 -15.86
C LEU A 37 2.69 -13.21 -15.05
N ASP A 38 3.57 -14.18 -14.79
CA ASP A 38 4.86 -13.99 -14.12
C ASP A 38 5.70 -12.92 -14.83
N GLY A 39 5.83 -13.00 -16.16
CA GLY A 39 6.52 -11.97 -16.94
C GLY A 39 5.88 -10.58 -16.86
N ALA A 40 4.57 -10.48 -16.62
CA ALA A 40 3.90 -9.20 -16.39
C ALA A 40 4.09 -8.70 -14.95
N LEU A 41 4.02 -9.60 -13.96
CA LEU A 41 4.25 -9.30 -12.55
C LEU A 41 5.67 -8.78 -12.32
N ARG A 42 6.68 -9.47 -12.86
CA ARG A 42 8.09 -9.05 -12.77
C ARG A 42 8.29 -7.63 -13.25
N LYS A 43 7.72 -7.25 -14.39
CA LYS A 43 7.81 -5.86 -14.90
C LYS A 43 7.24 -4.82 -13.94
N VAL A 44 6.18 -5.15 -13.20
CA VAL A 44 5.61 -4.25 -12.20
C VAL A 44 6.49 -4.22 -10.96
N VAL A 45 6.92 -5.39 -10.48
CA VAL A 45 7.80 -5.53 -9.32
C VAL A 45 9.14 -4.81 -9.54
N ASP A 46 9.74 -4.92 -10.73
CA ASP A 46 11.01 -4.28 -11.07
C ASP A 46 10.94 -2.75 -10.96
N VAL A 47 9.79 -2.15 -11.25
CA VAL A 47 9.57 -0.70 -11.09
C VAL A 47 9.44 -0.31 -9.62
N LEU A 48 8.96 -1.22 -8.78
CA LEU A 48 8.69 -0.99 -7.38
C LEU A 48 9.87 -1.41 -6.47
N ALA A 49 10.76 -2.25 -6.98
CA ALA A 49 12.00 -2.64 -6.32
C ALA A 49 12.94 -1.44 -6.22
N VAL A 50 13.67 -1.36 -5.11
CA VAL A 50 14.72 -0.36 -4.92
C VAL A 50 15.96 -0.84 -5.66
N PRO A 51 16.45 -0.13 -6.70
CA PRO A 51 17.68 -0.53 -7.39
C PRO A 51 18.86 -0.55 -6.42
N GLU A 52 19.78 -1.49 -6.60
CA GLU A 52 21.00 -1.54 -5.80
C GLU A 52 21.80 -0.23 -5.95
N GLY A 53 22.10 0.41 -4.82
CA GLY A 53 22.78 1.72 -4.79
C GLY A 53 21.87 2.94 -4.99
N ALA A 54 20.55 2.78 -5.09
CA ALA A 54 19.63 3.91 -5.06
C ALA A 54 19.58 4.55 -3.65
N ALA A 55 19.60 5.88 -3.60
CA ALA A 55 19.51 6.65 -2.35
C ALA A 55 18.08 6.68 -1.77
N TYR A 56 17.08 6.41 -2.60
CA TYR A 56 15.66 6.46 -2.23
C TYR A 56 14.90 5.34 -2.94
N SER A 57 13.95 4.75 -2.23
CA SER A 57 12.91 3.88 -2.74
C SER A 57 11.85 4.65 -3.53
N PRO A 58 11.06 3.99 -4.39
CA PRO A 58 9.93 4.62 -5.07
C PRO A 58 8.91 5.27 -4.12
N ASP A 59 8.73 4.69 -2.93
CA ASP A 59 7.85 5.21 -1.90
C ASP A 59 8.41 6.50 -1.27
N GLU A 60 9.70 6.53 -0.93
CA GLU A 60 10.37 7.74 -0.44
C GLU A 60 10.37 8.86 -1.49
N VAL A 61 10.62 8.53 -2.76
CA VAL A 61 10.51 9.50 -3.86
C VAL A 61 9.08 10.05 -3.96
N SER A 62 8.06 9.21 -3.74
CA SER A 62 6.68 9.69 -3.75
C SER A 62 6.41 10.70 -2.63
N HIS A 63 6.93 10.47 -1.42
CA HIS A 63 6.84 11.45 -0.34
C HIS A 63 7.60 12.74 -0.65
N LEU A 64 8.81 12.66 -1.21
CA LEU A 64 9.58 13.85 -1.61
C LEU A 64 8.88 14.72 -2.66
N VAL A 65 8.04 14.12 -3.50
CA VAL A 65 7.32 14.82 -4.58
C VAL A 65 5.95 15.32 -4.14
N TYR A 66 5.22 14.52 -3.35
CA TYR A 66 3.81 14.76 -3.06
C TYR A 66 3.51 15.20 -1.62
N ASP A 67 4.40 14.94 -0.65
CA ASP A 67 4.21 15.43 0.71
C ASP A 67 4.49 16.95 0.75
N PRO A 68 3.50 17.79 1.10
CA PRO A 68 3.72 19.22 1.19
C PRO A 68 4.51 19.62 2.45
N PHE A 69 4.72 18.70 3.39
CA PHE A 69 5.44 18.93 4.62
C PHE A 69 6.84 18.28 4.58
N PRO A 70 7.89 18.98 5.04
CA PRO A 70 9.23 18.43 5.08
C PRO A 70 9.42 17.33 6.16
N ALA A 71 8.42 17.15 7.03
CA ALA A 71 8.38 16.15 8.09
C ALA A 71 6.92 15.82 8.44
N HIS A 72 6.71 14.65 9.07
CA HIS A 72 5.40 14.21 9.53
C HIS A 72 4.78 15.23 10.52
N LEU A 73 3.62 15.77 10.17
CA LEU A 73 2.89 16.73 10.99
C LEU A 73 1.86 16.02 11.87
N SER A 74 2.04 16.12 13.19
CA SER A 74 1.04 15.73 14.20
C SER A 74 0.72 16.93 15.08
N LEU A 75 -0.57 17.20 15.29
CA LEU A 75 -1.07 18.32 16.08
C LEU A 75 -1.94 17.80 17.22
N LYS A 76 -1.62 18.21 18.45
CA LYS A 76 -2.48 17.99 19.60
C LYS A 76 -3.19 19.29 19.95
N LEU A 77 -4.51 19.32 19.79
CA LEU A 77 -5.29 20.51 20.10
C LEU A 77 -5.60 20.56 21.60
N PRO A 78 -5.65 21.76 22.22
CA PRO A 78 -6.05 21.93 23.61
C PRO A 78 -7.49 21.49 23.91
N ALA A 79 -8.35 21.51 22.88
CA ALA A 79 -9.74 21.11 22.95
C ALA A 79 -10.16 20.41 21.65
N ALA A 80 -11.29 19.70 21.70
CA ALA A 80 -11.83 19.05 20.51
C ALA A 80 -12.06 20.06 19.37
N PRO A 81 -11.68 19.72 18.12
CA PRO A 81 -11.87 20.61 16.98
C PRO A 81 -13.37 20.86 16.72
N GLN A 82 -13.72 22.12 16.49
CA GLN A 82 -15.05 22.52 16.01
C GLN A 82 -15.18 22.43 14.50
N ALA A 83 -14.06 22.60 13.79
CA ALA A 83 -13.95 22.39 12.36
C ALA A 83 -12.56 21.85 12.04
N MET A 84 -12.51 20.90 11.11
CA MET A 84 -11.29 20.25 10.66
C MET A 84 -11.36 20.00 9.15
N GLU A 85 -10.28 20.32 8.45
CA GLU A 85 -10.11 20.11 7.01
C GLU A 85 -8.69 19.64 6.74
N GLY A 86 -8.53 18.59 5.94
CA GLY A 86 -7.23 18.04 5.54
C GLY A 86 -6.54 17.13 6.56
N PHE A 87 -7.06 16.98 7.78
CA PHE A 87 -6.48 16.12 8.81
C PHE A 87 -7.25 14.80 9.01
N LEU A 88 -6.53 13.77 9.47
CA LEU A 88 -7.07 12.55 10.05
C LEU A 88 -7.01 12.64 11.59
N THR A 89 -7.95 12.03 12.28
CA THR A 89 -7.95 11.95 13.75
C THR A 89 -7.42 10.58 14.18
N ALA A 90 -6.36 10.56 14.98
CA ALA A 90 -5.84 9.34 15.60
C ALA A 90 -6.69 8.93 16.82
N GLU A 91 -6.49 7.70 17.30
CA GLU A 91 -7.22 7.16 18.46
C GLU A 91 -6.98 7.97 19.74
N ASP A 92 -5.82 8.61 19.87
CA ASP A 92 -5.45 9.48 20.99
C ASP A 92 -6.00 10.92 20.87
N GLY A 93 -6.78 11.20 19.83
CA GLY A 93 -7.36 12.50 19.53
C GLY A 93 -6.38 13.50 18.88
N SER A 94 -5.15 13.10 18.56
CA SER A 94 -4.25 13.92 17.76
C SER A 94 -4.71 14.01 16.30
N LEU A 95 -4.34 15.10 15.64
CA LEU A 95 -4.61 15.32 14.23
C LEU A 95 -3.33 15.06 13.43
N SER A 96 -3.42 14.27 12.37
CA SER A 96 -2.29 13.99 11.47
C SER A 96 -2.64 14.32 10.03
N VAL A 97 -1.61 14.60 9.23
CA VAL A 97 -1.74 14.78 7.79
C VAL A 97 -1.74 13.41 7.12
N GLN A 98 -2.69 13.18 6.20
CA GLN A 98 -2.57 12.03 5.31
C GLN A 98 -1.47 12.33 4.28
N SER A 99 -0.36 11.60 4.39
CA SER A 99 0.72 11.56 3.40
C SER A 99 0.83 10.12 2.93
N PRO A 100 -0.01 9.71 1.96
CA PRO A 100 0.03 8.33 1.49
C PRO A 100 1.21 8.17 0.53
N GLY A 101 2.08 7.20 0.83
CA GLY A 101 3.15 6.79 -0.08
C GLY A 101 2.59 6.04 -1.31
N LEU A 102 3.46 5.78 -2.28
CA LEU A 102 3.18 4.97 -3.47
C LEU A 102 2.57 3.61 -3.09
N TRP A 103 3.04 2.98 -2.02
CA TRP A 103 2.52 1.69 -1.58
C TRP A 103 1.06 1.75 -1.11
N GLU A 104 0.70 2.79 -0.36
CA GLU A 104 -0.68 2.99 0.07
C GLU A 104 -1.58 3.31 -1.12
N ALA A 105 -1.09 4.13 -2.05
CA ALA A 105 -1.80 4.43 -3.29
C ALA A 105 -2.09 3.16 -4.11
N LEU A 106 -1.12 2.26 -4.26
CA LEU A 106 -1.30 0.98 -4.96
C LEU A 106 -2.25 0.04 -4.20
N ARG A 107 -2.09 -0.10 -2.88
CA ARG A 107 -3.01 -0.91 -2.05
C ARG A 107 -4.44 -0.42 -2.12
N SER A 108 -4.67 0.88 -2.26
CA SER A 108 -6.02 1.44 -2.43
C SER A 108 -6.73 0.98 -3.72
N LEU A 109 -6.00 0.38 -4.65
CA LEU A 109 -6.53 -0.17 -5.89
C LEU A 109 -6.77 -1.69 -5.82
N GLU A 110 -6.46 -2.34 -4.69
CA GLU A 110 -6.70 -3.76 -4.48
C GLU A 110 -8.18 -4.10 -4.74
N GLY A 111 -8.42 -5.20 -5.45
CA GLY A 111 -9.78 -5.69 -5.69
C GLY A 111 -10.61 -4.86 -6.66
N ARG A 112 -10.00 -3.94 -7.42
CA ARG A 112 -10.74 -3.21 -8.48
C ARG A 112 -10.85 -3.98 -9.79
N TRP A 113 -9.81 -4.72 -10.17
CA TRP A 113 -9.78 -5.47 -11.43
C TRP A 113 -9.49 -6.96 -11.26
N LEU A 114 -8.79 -7.33 -10.18
CA LEU A 114 -8.45 -8.69 -9.86
C LEU A 114 -8.39 -8.82 -8.34
N ALA A 115 -9.10 -9.80 -7.79
CA ALA A 115 -8.90 -10.21 -6.41
C ALA A 115 -8.77 -11.74 -6.32
N PRO A 116 -7.93 -12.24 -5.41
CA PRO A 116 -6.89 -11.48 -4.71
C PRO A 116 -5.82 -10.94 -5.68
N ASP A 117 -5.20 -9.80 -5.34
CA ASP A 117 -4.20 -9.17 -6.22
C ASP A 117 -2.83 -9.88 -6.08
N PRO A 118 -2.32 -10.54 -7.13
CA PRO A 118 -1.04 -11.25 -7.08
C PRO A 118 0.17 -10.30 -7.01
N VAL A 119 0.08 -9.06 -7.51
CA VAL A 119 1.17 -8.07 -7.42
C VAL A 119 1.35 -7.66 -5.97
N LEU A 120 0.28 -7.17 -5.33
CA LEU A 120 0.33 -6.71 -3.94
C LEU A 120 0.73 -7.84 -3.01
N PHE A 121 0.19 -9.03 -3.23
CA PHE A 121 0.56 -10.21 -2.46
C PHE A 121 2.04 -10.59 -2.62
N TYR A 122 2.57 -10.55 -3.85
CA TYR A 122 4.00 -10.80 -4.09
C TYR A 122 4.87 -9.77 -3.37
N VAL A 123 4.57 -8.48 -3.53
CA VAL A 123 5.31 -7.39 -2.88
C VAL A 123 5.31 -7.52 -1.37
N GLU A 124 4.14 -7.74 -0.75
CA GLU A 124 4.03 -7.89 0.71
C GLU A 124 4.85 -9.08 1.21
N SER A 125 4.85 -10.19 0.46
CA SER A 125 5.70 -11.35 0.78
C SER A 125 7.20 -11.06 0.58
N ALA A 126 7.56 -10.21 -0.39
CA ALA A 126 8.94 -9.84 -0.64
C ALA A 126 9.52 -8.94 0.47
N GLN A 127 8.69 -8.12 1.10
CA GLN A 127 9.06 -7.29 2.26
C GLN A 127 9.21 -8.09 3.55
N ARG A 128 8.60 -9.28 3.64
CA ARG A 128 8.77 -10.19 4.78
C ARG A 128 10.04 -11.02 4.57
N GLU A 129 11.04 -10.81 5.42
CA GLU A 129 12.24 -11.63 5.41
C GLU A 129 11.92 -13.09 5.79
N GLY A 130 12.45 -14.06 5.03
CA GLY A 130 12.38 -15.49 5.34
C GLY A 130 11.68 -16.36 4.29
N GLU A 131 12.21 -17.56 4.09
CA GLU A 131 11.59 -18.66 3.34
C GLU A 131 10.33 -19.15 4.08
N GLY A 132 9.24 -19.45 3.37
CA GLY A 132 7.98 -19.89 3.97
C GLY A 132 7.15 -18.79 4.63
N SER A 133 7.44 -17.50 4.33
CA SER A 133 6.65 -16.36 4.81
C SER A 133 5.28 -16.20 4.13
N LEU A 134 5.00 -17.04 3.12
CA LEU A 134 3.80 -16.99 2.29
C LEU A 134 2.79 -18.06 2.69
N ASP A 135 1.63 -17.62 3.20
CA ASP A 135 0.48 -18.48 3.48
C ASP A 135 -0.42 -18.58 2.24
N LEU A 136 -0.21 -19.64 1.45
CA LEU A 136 -0.97 -19.89 0.23
C LEU A 136 -2.45 -20.21 0.54
N ASP A 137 -2.73 -20.85 1.67
CA ASP A 137 -4.10 -21.22 2.04
C ASP A 137 -4.94 -19.98 2.38
N ALA A 138 -4.37 -19.04 3.13
CA ALA A 138 -4.98 -17.74 3.39
C ALA A 138 -5.24 -16.95 2.09
N PHE A 139 -4.30 -16.97 1.14
CA PHE A 139 -4.48 -16.32 -0.17
C PHE A 139 -5.63 -16.98 -0.97
N LEU A 140 -5.66 -18.31 -1.00
CA LEU A 140 -6.67 -19.07 -1.76
C LEU A 140 -8.08 -18.97 -1.17
N ALA A 141 -8.19 -18.69 0.13
CA ALA A 141 -9.46 -18.48 0.84
C ALA A 141 -10.13 -17.14 0.47
N LYS A 142 -9.39 -16.16 -0.06
CA LYS A 142 -9.95 -14.87 -0.48
C LYS A 142 -10.95 -15.04 -1.65
N PRO A 143 -12.11 -14.34 -1.63
CA PRO A 143 -13.04 -14.35 -2.76
C PRO A 143 -12.34 -13.91 -4.05
N ARG A 144 -12.60 -14.65 -5.14
CA ARG A 144 -11.97 -14.39 -6.44
C ARG A 144 -12.91 -13.67 -7.37
N HIS A 145 -12.45 -12.56 -7.92
CA HIS A 145 -13.15 -11.90 -9.00
C HIS A 145 -12.15 -11.33 -10.00
N PHE A 146 -12.60 -11.16 -11.24
CA PHE A 146 -11.84 -10.49 -12.28
C PHE A 146 -12.76 -9.58 -13.07
N THR A 147 -12.20 -8.48 -13.54
CA THR A 147 -12.89 -7.55 -14.43
C THR A 147 -12.66 -7.99 -15.89
N PRO A 148 -13.71 -8.05 -16.73
CA PRO A 148 -13.56 -8.36 -18.15
C PRO A 148 -12.58 -7.43 -18.86
N ALA A 149 -11.85 -7.94 -19.87
CA ALA A 149 -10.79 -7.19 -20.54
C ALA A 149 -11.21 -5.83 -21.12
N HIS A 150 -12.46 -5.71 -21.59
CA HIS A 150 -13.00 -4.46 -22.14
C HIS A 150 -13.39 -3.41 -21.08
N LEU A 151 -13.34 -3.78 -19.79
CA LEU A 151 -13.57 -2.90 -18.65
C LEU A 151 -12.31 -2.69 -17.81
N LEU A 152 -11.16 -3.22 -18.25
CA LEU A 152 -9.89 -2.97 -17.60
C LEU A 152 -9.47 -1.51 -17.82
N PRO A 153 -8.94 -0.84 -16.80
CA PRO A 153 -8.44 0.52 -16.96
C PRO A 153 -7.23 0.53 -17.89
N SER A 154 -7.13 1.59 -18.68
CA SER A 154 -5.92 1.95 -19.40
C SER A 154 -4.80 2.33 -18.44
N ALA A 155 -3.55 2.30 -18.91
CA ALA A 155 -2.41 2.75 -18.13
C ALA A 155 -2.55 4.22 -17.67
N GLY A 156 -3.21 5.06 -18.48
CA GLY A 156 -3.48 6.45 -18.15
C GLY A 156 -4.45 6.59 -16.97
N GLU A 157 -5.50 5.77 -16.94
CA GLU A 157 -6.47 5.73 -15.83
C GLU A 157 -5.81 5.23 -14.54
N VAL A 158 -5.06 4.13 -14.59
CA VAL A 158 -4.32 3.63 -13.41
C VAL A 158 -3.37 4.71 -12.87
N ARG A 159 -2.62 5.38 -13.76
CA ARG A 159 -1.75 6.48 -13.35
C ARG A 159 -2.52 7.63 -12.71
N ALA A 160 -3.63 8.05 -13.32
CA ALA A 160 -4.44 9.14 -12.79
C ALA A 160 -4.97 8.82 -11.39
N GLU A 161 -5.37 7.58 -11.16
CA GLU A 161 -5.85 7.11 -9.87
C GLU A 161 -4.74 7.08 -8.83
N VAL A 162 -3.57 6.49 -9.13
CA VAL A 162 -2.41 6.51 -8.24
C VAL A 162 -2.05 7.95 -7.87
N VAL A 163 -1.93 8.84 -8.86
CA VAL A 163 -1.62 10.26 -8.62
C VAL A 163 -2.70 10.96 -7.80
N SER A 164 -3.99 10.66 -8.01
CA SER A 164 -5.06 11.24 -7.19
C SER A 164 -4.98 10.84 -5.73
N ARG A 165 -4.46 9.63 -5.44
CA ARG A 165 -4.27 9.14 -4.07
C ARG A 165 -3.06 9.78 -3.41
N LEU A 166 -1.98 10.00 -4.17
CA LEU A 166 -0.76 10.64 -3.68
C LEU A 166 -0.95 12.14 -3.40
N LYS A 167 -1.91 12.80 -4.07
CA LYS A 167 -2.10 14.24 -3.89
C LYS A 167 -2.54 14.57 -2.46
N PRO A 168 -1.86 15.52 -1.79
CA PRO A 168 -2.25 15.97 -0.47
C PRO A 168 -3.57 16.75 -0.52
N ALA A 169 -4.16 16.97 0.65
CA ALA A 169 -5.27 17.89 0.78
C ALA A 169 -4.83 19.31 0.35
N PRO A 170 -5.70 20.08 -0.33
CA PRO A 170 -5.34 21.43 -0.78
C PRO A 170 -5.22 22.44 0.36
N LEU A 171 -5.83 22.13 1.52
CA LEU A 171 -5.86 22.99 2.69
C LEU A 171 -5.87 22.13 3.96
N TYR A 172 -5.09 22.58 4.94
CA TYR A 172 -5.04 22.01 6.28
C TYR A 172 -5.51 23.08 7.27
N ARG A 173 -6.69 22.90 7.86
CA ARG A 173 -7.28 23.85 8.81
C ARG A 173 -7.89 23.13 10.00
N ALA A 174 -7.56 23.58 11.20
CA ALA A 174 -8.23 23.20 12.43
C ALA A 174 -8.69 24.46 13.18
N ALA A 175 -9.92 24.44 13.68
CA ALA A 175 -10.46 25.50 14.53
C ALA A 175 -11.01 24.88 15.81
N TRP A 176 -10.66 25.46 16.95
CA TRP A 176 -11.13 25.05 18.27
C TRP A 176 -11.47 26.29 19.09
N LYS A 177 -12.24 26.10 20.17
CA LYS A 177 -12.45 27.14 21.18
C LYS A 177 -11.81 26.70 22.48
N ILE A 178 -11.06 27.61 23.06
CA ILE A 178 -10.54 27.48 24.42
C ILE A 178 -11.55 28.16 25.34
N ARG A 179 -11.94 27.49 26.43
CA ARG A 179 -12.60 28.19 27.53
C ARG A 179 -11.51 28.95 28.29
N PRO A 180 -11.72 30.21 28.67
CA PRO A 180 -10.69 31.01 29.35
C PRO A 180 -10.06 30.30 30.56
N ASP A 181 -10.83 29.46 31.25
CA ASP A 181 -10.40 28.72 32.44
C ASP A 181 -9.53 27.48 32.12
N ASP A 182 -9.48 27.04 30.86
CA ASP A 182 -8.72 25.87 30.38
C ASP A 182 -7.41 26.28 29.65
N GLU A 183 -7.04 27.56 29.66
CA GLU A 183 -5.75 28.00 29.11
C GLU A 183 -4.61 27.31 29.87
N THR A 184 -3.88 26.44 29.17
CA THR A 184 -2.59 25.96 29.68
C THR A 184 -1.61 27.12 29.53
N PRO A 185 -1.06 27.68 30.63
CA PRO A 185 -0.13 28.79 30.52
C PRO A 185 1.06 28.37 29.65
N PHE A 186 1.31 29.15 28.60
CA PHE A 186 2.50 28.97 27.76
C PHE A 186 3.72 29.38 28.58
N HIS A 187 4.48 28.38 29.05
CA HIS A 187 5.75 28.60 29.70
C HIS A 187 6.83 28.65 28.62
N TRP A 188 7.43 29.82 28.40
CA TRP A 188 8.72 29.88 27.73
C TRP A 188 9.69 29.04 28.56
N GLU A 189 10.37 28.07 27.94
CA GLU A 189 11.58 27.49 28.54
C GLU A 189 12.64 28.59 28.58
N GLU A 190 12.56 29.47 29.58
CA GLU A 190 13.71 30.20 30.06
C GLU A 190 14.55 29.21 30.87
N ASP A 191 15.44 28.46 30.20
CA ASP A 191 16.71 28.00 30.77
C ASP A 191 17.53 27.17 29.76
N ARG A 192 18.42 27.85 29.01
CA ARG A 192 19.88 27.67 29.08
C ARG A 192 20.65 28.60 28.15
#